data_AF-A0A838PU82-F1
#
_entry.id   AF-A0A838PU82-F1
#
_cell.length_a   1.000
_cell.length_b   1.000
_cell.length_c   1.000
_cell.angle_alpha   90.00
_cell.angle_beta   90.00
_cell.angle_gamma   90.00
#
_symmetry.space_group_name_H-M   'P 1'
#
loop_
_entity.id
_entity.type
_entity.pdbx_description
1 polymer ?
#
loop_
_entity_poly.entity_id
_entity_poly.type
_entity_poly.pdbx_seq_one_letter_code
_entity_poly.pdbx_strand_id
1 'polypeptide(L)' 'MYWGTGSLGSVRAAMKWWVNSTEGHRTTLLNSTYKDVGFGLRKGTFLGHRGAQVWTGHFGYRKC' A
#
# COMPACT_ATOMS: atom_id res chain seq x y z
N MET A 1 3.67 3.88 0.88
CA MET A 1 3.79 2.41 1.15
C MET A 1 3.16 2.10 2.50
N TYR A 2 2.94 0.83 2.87
CA TYR A 2 2.51 0.43 4.22
C TYR A 2 3.23 -0.86 4.61
N TRP A 3 3.52 -1.06 5.89
CA TRP A 3 4.02 -2.33 6.38
C TRP A 3 3.46 -2.67 7.76
N GLY A 4 3.43 -3.96 8.07
CA GLY A 4 3.03 -4.46 9.38
C GLY A 4 3.37 -5.94 9.55
N THR A 5 3.26 -6.43 10.77
CA THR A 5 3.44 -7.85 11.13
C THR A 5 2.11 -8.47 11.58
N GLY A 6 2.00 -9.80 11.56
CA GLY A 6 0.78 -10.49 12.01
C GLY A 6 -0.49 -9.98 11.30
N SER A 7 -1.52 -9.66 12.09
CA SER A 7 -2.80 -9.12 11.58
C SER A 7 -2.66 -7.72 10.96
N LEU A 8 -1.72 -6.91 11.45
CA LEU A 8 -1.39 -5.61 10.88
C LEU A 8 -0.68 -5.74 9.53
N GLY A 9 -0.06 -6.88 9.23
CA GLY A 9 0.51 -7.17 7.91
C GLY A 9 -0.53 -7.48 6.82
N SER A 10 -1.83 -7.54 7.16
CA SER A 10 -2.87 -7.94 6.21
C SER A 10 -3.18 -6.88 5.17
N VAL A 11 -3.69 -7.31 4.00
CA VAL A 11 -4.20 -6.39 2.95
C VAL A 11 -5.30 -5.47 3.49
N ARG A 12 -6.16 -5.96 4.39
CA ARG A 12 -7.23 -5.17 4.99
C ARG A 12 -6.68 -4.07 5.88
N ALA A 13 -5.62 -4.35 6.65
CA ALA A 13 -4.96 -3.34 7.46
C ALA A 13 -4.28 -2.27 6.58
N ALA A 14 -3.58 -2.68 5.52
CA ALA A 14 -2.97 -1.77 4.56
C ALA A 14 -3.99 -0.81 3.91
N MET A 15 -5.08 -1.36 3.37
CA MET A 15 -6.13 -0.55 2.73
C MET A 15 -6.84 0.39 3.72
N LYS A 16 -7.15 -0.09 4.94
CA LYS A 16 -7.74 0.75 6.00
C LYS A 16 -6.81 1.88 6.41
N TRP A 17 -5.50 1.63 6.47
CA TRP A 17 -4.53 2.66 6.80
C TRP A 17 -4.42 3.68 5.67
N TRP A 18 -4.27 3.26 4.41
CA TRP A 18 -4.17 4.18 3.27
C TRP A 18 -5.41 5.05 3.08
N VAL A 19 -6.62 4.49 3.18
CA VAL A 19 -7.87 5.24 2.97
C VAL A 19 -8.13 6.28 4.06
N ASN A 20 -7.59 6.08 5.26
CA ASN A 20 -7.71 6.99 6.39
C ASN A 20 -6.47 7.87 6.61
N SER A 21 -5.40 7.67 5.83
CA SER A 21 -4.16 8.43 5.96
C SER A 21 -4.35 9.86 5.45
N THR A 22 -3.85 10.82 6.23
CA THR A 22 -3.78 12.24 5.88
C THR A 22 -2.57 12.59 5.01
N GLU A 23 -1.63 11.65 4.84
CA GLU A 23 -0.35 11.85 4.15
C GLU A 23 -0.41 11.49 2.65
N GLY A 24 -1.43 11.97 1.93
CA GLY A 24 -1.54 11.83 0.47
C GLY A 24 -1.85 10.42 -0.06
N HIS A 25 -1.82 9.37 0.76
CA HIS A 25 -2.20 8.01 0.35
C HIS A 25 -3.67 7.94 -0.09
N ARG A 26 -4.59 8.51 0.70
CA ARG A 26 -6.02 8.59 0.34
C ARG A 26 -6.20 9.35 -0.97
N THR A 27 -5.52 10.47 -1.15
CA THR A 27 -5.59 11.28 -2.37
C THR A 27 -5.11 10.49 -3.59
N THR A 28 -4.01 9.76 -3.49
CA THR A 28 -3.51 8.89 -4.57
C THR A 28 -4.51 7.79 -4.91
N LEU A 29 -5.04 7.12 -3.89
CA LEU A 29 -6.00 6.03 -4.04
C LEU A 29 -7.30 6.46 -4.71
N LEU A 30 -7.76 7.69 -4.45
CA LEU A 30 -9.02 8.24 -4.96
C LEU A 30 -8.83 9.14 -6.19
N ASN A 31 -7.60 9.29 -6.70
CA ASN A 31 -7.34 10.14 -7.85
C ASN A 31 -7.88 9.49 -9.13
N SER A 32 -8.92 10.10 -9.71
CA SER A 32 -9.58 9.61 -10.92
C SER A 32 -8.75 9.71 -12.19
N THR A 33 -7.63 10.44 -12.19
CA THR A 33 -6.68 10.52 -13.32
C THR A 33 -5.91 9.22 -13.50
N TYR A 34 -5.61 8.48 -12.43
CA TYR A 34 -4.97 7.18 -12.55
C TYR A 34 -5.98 6.14 -13.06
N LYS A 35 -5.57 5.39 -14.10
CA LYS A 35 -6.39 4.40 -14.80
C LYS A 35 -5.85 2.98 -14.65
N ASP A 36 -4.61 2.84 -14.22
CA ASP A 36 -3.95 1.56 -13.98
C ASP A 36 -3.42 1.52 -12.55
N VAL A 37 -3.51 0.36 -11.92
CA VAL A 37 -2.98 0.12 -10.57
C VAL A 37 -2.35 -1.27 -10.48
N GLY A 38 -1.20 -1.34 -9.80
CA GLY A 38 -0.53 -2.59 -9.45
C GLY A 38 -0.15 -2.61 -7.97
N PHE A 39 -0.31 -3.76 -7.33
CA PHE A 39 0.05 -3.97 -5.93
C PHE A 39 1.17 -4.99 -5.80
N GLY A 40 2.14 -4.71 -4.94
CA GLY A 40 3.22 -5.61 -4.59
C GLY A 40 3.21 -5.94 -3.10
N LEU A 41 3.58 -7.18 -2.77
CA LEU A 41 3.79 -7.61 -1.39
C LEU A 41 5.16 -8.29 -1.27
N ARG A 42 5.95 -7.83 -0.30
CA ARG A 42 7.13 -8.55 0.18
C ARG A 42 6.91 -9.02 1.61
N LYS A 43 7.10 -10.32 1.85
CA LYS A 43 7.12 -10.90 3.19
C LYS A 43 8.57 -11.17 3.61
N GLY A 44 8.92 -10.91 4.87
CA GLY A 44 10.26 -11.19 5.38
C GLY A 44 10.59 -10.45 6.67
N THR A 45 11.86 -10.13 6.87
CA THR A 45 12.31 -9.24 7.95
C THR A 45 12.43 -7.82 7.40
N PHE A 46 11.80 -6.86 8.06
CA PHE A 46 11.90 -5.44 7.71
C PHE A 46 12.12 -4.63 8.99
N LEU A 47 13.15 -3.79 9.01
CA LEU A 47 13.53 -2.97 10.19
C LEU A 47 13.66 -3.80 11.49
N GLY A 48 14.21 -5.02 11.41
CA GLY A 48 14.34 -5.94 12.55
C GLY A 48 13.08 -6.73 12.91
N HIS A 49 11.92 -6.40 12.33
CA HIS A 49 10.66 -7.12 12.57
C HIS A 49 10.51 -8.32 11.64
N ARG A 50 10.57 -9.53 12.21
CA ARG A 50 10.30 -10.79 11.48
C ARG A 50 8.83 -10.91 11.09
N GLY A 51 8.55 -11.58 9.97
CA GLY A 51 7.20 -11.78 9.47
C GLY A 51 6.51 -10.49 9.01
N ALA A 52 7.30 -9.45 8.72
CA ALA A 52 6.81 -8.20 8.16
C ALA A 52 6.27 -8.43 6.74
N GLN A 53 5.17 -7.75 6.45
CA GLN A 53 4.54 -7.68 5.14
C GLN A 53 4.59 -6.22 4.70
N VAL A 54 5.41 -5.93 3.69
CA VAL A 54 5.55 -4.60 3.09
C VAL A 54 4.71 -4.56 1.82
N TRP A 55 3.72 -3.66 1.83
CA TRP A 55 2.78 -3.45 0.74
C TRP A 55 3.10 -2.16 0.00
N THR A 56 3.13 -2.24 -1.33
CA THR A 56 3.26 -1.10 -2.24
C THR A 56 2.09 -1.08 -3.21
N GLY A 57 1.66 0.12 -3.58
CA GLY A 57 0.70 0.36 -4.64
C GLY A 57 1.29 1.37 -5.61
N HIS A 58 1.28 1.03 -6.90
CA HIS A 58 1.70 1.92 -7.98
C HIS A 58 0.49 2.28 -8.81
N PHE A 59 0.28 3.59 -8.99
CA PHE A 59 -0.84 4.14 -9.72
C PHE A 59 -0.30 4.93 -10.91
N GLY A 60 -0.95 4.77 -12.06
CA GLY A 60 -0.50 5.41 -13.29
C GLY A 60 -1.62 5.50 -14.31
N TYR A 61 -1.28 6.04 -15.46
CA TYR A 61 -2.12 6.06 -16.65
C TYR A 61 -1.22 5.83 -17.85
N ARG A 62 -1.76 5.19 -18.88
CA ARG A 62 -1.09 5.13 -20.19
C ARG A 62 -1.16 6.51 -20.83
N LYS A 63 -0.01 6.99 -21.32
CA LYS A 63 0.01 8.14 -22.24
C LYS A 63 -0.34 7.63 -23.63
N CYS A 64 -1.28 8.32 -24.28
CA CYS A 64 -1.54 8.17 -25.70
C CYS A 64 -0.43 8.83 -26.50
#